data_AF-A0A9P4WJL8-F1
#
_entry.id   AF-A0A9P4WJL8-F1
#
_cell.length_a   1.000
_cell.length_b   1.000
_cell.length_c   1.000
_cell.angle_alpha   90.00
_cell.angle_beta   90.00
_cell.angle_gamma   90.00
#
_symmetry.space_group_name_H-M   'P 1'
#
loop_
_entity.id
_entity.type
_entity.pdbx_description
1 polymer ?
#
loop_
_entity_poly.entity_id
_entity_poly.type
_entity_poly.pdbx_seq_one_letter_code
_entity_poly.pdbx_strand_id
1 'polypeptide(L)'
;MNEHWKIPAAMKVLGLNGNPQSEGGYNVCYRVEHWNPSLVENGRQIPAINQWYNVDGTEYLATKTHCEFGVNRAGGALYGFFLDSPVYAAASLWHNNRRPADPAKLPKLRAFSDVLWGYWSRDNPDVKNVKLFFMMGISNDQTNLLVATCLHNKKETLKEWPGVTFDTSSDEGHALLGSPNGAAFAYFLMQHKEELGRKTITKVTVFRAETDDE
;
A
#
# COMPACT_ATOMS: atom_id res chain seq x y z
N MET A 1 -1.02 -13.07 12.55
CA MET A 1 -0.22 -12.65 11.38
C MET A 1 0.59 -13.84 10.89
N ASN A 2 0.77 -13.98 9.58
CA ASN A 2 1.46 -15.12 8.99
C ASN A 2 2.98 -15.09 9.31
N GLU A 3 3.51 -16.17 9.89
CA GLU A 3 4.94 -16.31 10.24
C GLU A 3 5.84 -16.45 9.01
N HIS A 4 5.28 -16.96 7.90
CA HIS A 4 5.97 -17.20 6.63
C HIS A 4 6.69 -15.96 6.10
N TRP A 5 6.11 -14.76 6.29
CA TRP A 5 6.71 -13.52 5.79
C TRP A 5 7.76 -12.91 6.73
N LYS A 6 8.10 -13.57 7.86
CA LYS A 6 8.94 -13.07 8.95
C LYS A 6 8.53 -11.68 9.50
N ILE A 7 7.31 -11.23 9.19
CA ILE A 7 6.77 -9.94 9.64
C ILE A 7 6.71 -9.84 11.16
N PRO A 8 6.29 -10.88 11.91
CA PRO A 8 6.36 -10.85 13.37
C PRO A 8 7.78 -10.62 13.90
N ALA A 9 8.80 -11.25 13.29
CA ALA A 9 10.20 -11.06 13.67
C ALA A 9 10.70 -9.64 13.37
N ALA A 10 10.38 -9.12 12.18
CA ALA A 10 10.69 -7.74 11.82
C ALA A 10 10.04 -6.74 12.78
N MET A 11 8.75 -6.90 13.06
CA MET A 11 8.00 -6.06 13.99
C MET A 11 8.61 -6.08 15.40
N LYS A 12 8.99 -7.26 15.91
CA LYS A 12 9.64 -7.40 17.22
C LYS A 12 10.94 -6.61 17.28
N VAL A 13 11.81 -6.74 16.28
CA VAL A 13 13.09 -6.00 16.21
C VAL A 13 12.86 -4.50 16.07
N LEU A 14 11.81 -4.08 15.35
CA LEU A 14 11.44 -2.69 15.13
C LEU A 14 10.62 -2.08 16.28
N GLY A 15 10.39 -2.83 17.37
CA GLY A 15 9.63 -2.35 18.54
C GLY A 15 8.14 -2.15 18.28
N LEU A 16 7.58 -2.83 17.27
CA LEU A 16 6.16 -2.77 16.93
C LEU A 16 5.39 -3.90 17.60
N ASN A 17 4.31 -3.56 18.31
CA ASN A 17 3.31 -4.55 18.69
C ASN A 17 2.36 -4.78 17.51
N GLY A 18 2.65 -5.83 16.74
CA GLY A 18 1.94 -6.14 15.50
C GLY A 18 0.66 -6.95 15.66
N ASN A 19 0.27 -7.35 16.87
CA ASN A 19 -0.98 -8.08 17.06
C ASN A 19 -2.19 -7.19 16.65
N PRO A 20 -3.32 -7.80 16.24
CA PRO A 20 -4.55 -7.04 16.03
C PRO A 20 -5.07 -6.47 17.36
N GLN A 21 -5.84 -5.38 17.31
CA GLN A 21 -6.43 -4.78 18.51
C GLN A 21 -7.29 -5.76 19.32
N SER A 22 -7.96 -6.71 18.67
CA SER A 22 -8.74 -7.76 19.32
C SER A 22 -7.90 -8.70 20.20
N GLU A 23 -6.59 -8.72 20.02
CA GLU A 23 -5.64 -9.57 20.76
C GLU A 23 -4.65 -8.73 21.57
N GLY A 24 -5.02 -7.49 21.92
CA GLY A 24 -4.19 -6.58 22.72
C GLY A 24 -3.01 -5.96 21.96
N GLY A 25 -3.03 -5.99 20.63
CA GLY A 25 -2.05 -5.32 19.78
C GLY A 25 -2.48 -3.94 19.30
N TYR A 26 -1.66 -3.35 18.41
CA TYR A 26 -1.88 -1.99 17.90
C TYR A 26 -2.24 -1.94 16.41
N ASN A 27 -2.26 -3.07 15.71
CA ASN A 27 -2.63 -3.11 14.31
C ASN A 27 -4.16 -3.04 14.14
N VAL A 28 -4.59 -2.13 13.27
CA VAL A 28 -5.94 -2.09 12.71
C VAL A 28 -5.83 -2.30 11.21
N CYS A 29 -6.52 -3.32 10.69
CA CYS A 29 -6.53 -3.64 9.27
C CYS A 29 -7.79 -3.11 8.62
N TYR A 30 -7.65 -2.58 7.41
CA TYR A 30 -8.75 -2.05 6.62
C TYR A 30 -8.74 -2.70 5.25
N ARG A 31 -9.95 -2.89 4.73
CA ARG A 31 -10.22 -3.26 3.34
C ARG A 31 -11.07 -2.15 2.75
N VAL A 32 -10.55 -1.51 1.70
CA VAL A 32 -11.25 -0.44 0.99
C VAL A 32 -11.50 -0.90 -0.42
N GLU A 33 -12.76 -0.83 -0.82
CA GLU A 33 -13.21 -1.23 -2.14
C GLU A 33 -14.02 -0.13 -2.82
N HIS A 34 -13.85 0.00 -4.14
CA HIS A 34 -14.59 0.97 -4.93
C HIS A 34 -15.71 0.31 -5.74
N TRP A 35 -16.63 -0.31 -5.00
CA TRP A 35 -17.92 -0.85 -5.44
C TRP A 35 -18.76 -1.19 -4.20
N ASN A 36 -20.06 -1.40 -4.36
CA ASN A 36 -20.95 -1.85 -3.29
C ASN A 36 -21.31 -3.34 -3.47
N PRO A 37 -20.70 -4.27 -2.71
CA PRO A 37 -21.01 -5.69 -2.80
C PRO A 37 -22.42 -6.03 -2.31
N SER A 38 -23.08 -5.16 -1.55
CA SER A 38 -24.42 -5.38 -1.02
C SER A 38 -25.52 -4.81 -1.92
N LEU A 39 -25.16 -4.15 -3.03
CA LEU A 39 -26.15 -3.58 -3.94
C LEU A 39 -26.86 -4.69 -4.72
N VAL A 40 -28.17 -4.81 -4.49
CA VAL A 40 -29.03 -5.86 -5.04
C VAL A 40 -30.23 -5.24 -5.74
N GLU A 41 -30.60 -5.78 -6.89
CA GLU A 41 -31.82 -5.47 -7.63
C GLU A 41 -32.51 -6.78 -8.02
N ASN A 42 -33.81 -6.91 -7.75
CA ASN A 42 -34.60 -8.11 -8.04
C ASN A 42 -33.98 -9.41 -7.48
N GLY A 43 -33.40 -9.34 -6.28
CA GLY A 43 -32.77 -10.49 -5.60
C GLY A 43 -31.42 -10.91 -6.19
N ARG A 44 -30.83 -10.13 -7.13
CA ARG A 44 -29.51 -10.39 -7.72
C ARG A 44 -28.55 -9.24 -7.39
N GLN A 45 -27.31 -9.57 -7.04
CA GLN A 45 -26.26 -8.58 -6.86
C GLN A 45 -26.02 -7.83 -8.18
N ILE A 46 -26.01 -6.50 -8.12
CA ILE A 46 -25.65 -5.67 -9.26
C ILE A 46 -24.13 -5.76 -9.45
N PRO A 47 -23.62 -6.21 -10.60
CA PRO A 47 -22.18 -6.32 -10.82
C PRO A 47 -21.54 -4.93 -10.87
N ALA A 48 -20.29 -4.80 -10.41
CA ALA A 48 -19.57 -3.51 -10.34
C ALA A 48 -19.60 -2.70 -11.66
N ILE A 49 -19.55 -3.38 -12.82
CA ILE A 49 -19.62 -2.73 -14.15
C ILE A 49 -20.97 -2.01 -14.41
N ASN A 50 -22.01 -2.30 -13.63
CA ASN A 50 -23.32 -1.66 -13.70
C ASN A 50 -23.58 -0.73 -12.50
N GLN A 51 -22.59 -0.48 -11.65
CA GLN A 51 -22.76 0.37 -10.47
C GLN A 51 -22.25 1.79 -10.74
N TRP A 52 -23.19 2.70 -10.95
CA TRP A 52 -22.96 4.13 -11.12
C TRP A 52 -23.33 4.89 -9.86
N TYR A 53 -22.62 5.98 -9.57
CA TYR A 53 -22.92 6.85 -8.44
C TYR A 53 -22.57 8.31 -8.75
N ASN A 54 -23.18 9.25 -8.03
CA ASN A 54 -22.95 10.69 -8.22
C ASN A 54 -22.24 11.29 -7.01
N VAL A 55 -21.22 12.11 -7.26
CA VAL A 55 -20.55 12.94 -6.24
C VAL A 55 -20.41 14.34 -6.82
N ASP A 56 -20.96 15.34 -6.13
CA ASP A 56 -20.92 16.76 -6.52
C ASP A 56 -21.33 17.01 -7.98
N GLY A 57 -22.39 16.33 -8.43
CA GLY A 57 -22.90 16.45 -9.80
C GLY A 57 -22.08 15.70 -10.86
N THR A 58 -20.98 15.06 -10.49
CA THR A 58 -20.18 14.22 -11.38
C THR A 58 -20.60 12.76 -11.23
N GLU A 59 -20.94 12.12 -12.34
CA GLU A 59 -21.26 10.70 -12.38
C GLU A 59 -19.98 9.87 -12.54
N TYR A 60 -19.85 8.82 -11.72
CA TYR A 60 -18.72 7.91 -11.70
C TYR A 60 -19.19 6.46 -11.81
N LEU A 61 -18.39 5.66 -12.49
CA LEU A 61 -18.54 4.21 -12.55
C LEU A 61 -17.64 3.56 -11.49
N ALA A 62 -18.14 2.53 -10.80
CA ALA A 62 -17.33 1.73 -9.90
C ALA A 62 -16.10 1.16 -10.62
N THR A 63 -14.94 1.21 -9.98
CA THR A 63 -13.67 0.70 -10.55
C THR A 63 -13.37 -0.70 -10.07
N LYS A 64 -14.02 -1.15 -8.97
CA LYS A 64 -13.69 -2.37 -8.24
C LYS A 64 -12.24 -2.40 -7.75
N THR A 65 -11.65 -1.22 -7.51
CA THR A 65 -10.39 -1.11 -6.75
C THR A 65 -10.51 -1.84 -5.44
N HIS A 66 -9.42 -2.45 -5.03
CA HIS A 66 -9.29 -3.18 -3.80
C HIS A 66 -7.96 -2.83 -3.15
N CYS A 67 -8.00 -2.30 -1.93
CA CYS A 67 -6.83 -1.98 -1.14
C CYS A 67 -6.97 -2.59 0.25
N GLU A 68 -6.04 -3.48 0.61
CA GLU A 68 -5.88 -3.99 1.97
C GLU A 68 -4.60 -3.45 2.59
N PHE A 69 -4.75 -2.86 3.77
CA PHE A 69 -3.67 -2.16 4.46
C PHE A 69 -3.87 -2.18 5.97
N GLY A 70 -2.78 -1.94 6.68
CA GLY A 70 -2.76 -1.88 8.14
C GLY A 70 -2.31 -0.52 8.63
N VAL A 71 -2.77 -0.15 9.81
CA VAL A 71 -2.32 1.04 10.53
C VAL A 71 -1.95 0.67 11.95
N ASN A 72 -0.75 1.04 12.38
CA ASN A 72 -0.27 0.95 13.75
C ASN A 72 0.07 2.35 14.26
N ARG A 73 -0.95 3.06 14.76
CA ARG A 73 -0.81 4.47 15.18
C ARG A 73 0.16 4.62 16.36
N ALA A 74 0.09 3.71 17.33
CA ALA A 74 0.95 3.73 18.52
C ALA A 74 2.43 3.45 18.19
N GLY A 75 2.69 2.44 17.35
CA GLY A 75 4.04 2.07 16.92
C GLY A 75 4.60 2.93 15.78
N GLY A 76 3.74 3.66 15.07
CA GLY A 76 4.16 4.55 13.99
C GLY A 76 4.35 3.87 12.64
N ALA A 77 3.60 2.80 12.35
CA ALA A 77 3.78 2.01 11.14
C ALA A 77 2.53 1.96 10.26
N LEU A 78 2.75 1.96 8.94
CA LEU A 78 1.75 1.80 7.90
C LEU A 78 2.13 0.61 7.01
N TYR A 79 1.14 -0.17 6.59
CA TYR A 79 1.35 -1.42 5.84
C TYR A 79 0.48 -1.46 4.60
N GLY A 80 1.02 -1.80 3.43
CA GLY A 80 0.25 -2.19 2.24
C GLY A 80 0.42 -3.68 1.94
N PHE A 81 -0.67 -4.38 1.62
CA PHE A 81 -0.66 -5.82 1.32
C PHE A 81 -1.15 -6.12 -0.11
N PHE A 82 -2.40 -5.78 -0.41
CA PHE A 82 -3.03 -6.03 -1.72
C PHE A 82 -3.53 -4.71 -2.26
N LEU A 83 -2.88 -4.17 -3.30
CA LEU A 83 -3.11 -2.80 -3.77
C LEU A 83 -3.43 -2.76 -5.26
N ASP A 84 -4.71 -2.79 -5.60
CA ASP A 84 -5.21 -2.61 -6.96
C ASP A 84 -5.63 -1.16 -7.20
N SER A 85 -4.77 -0.39 -7.87
CA SER A 85 -5.07 1.02 -8.17
C SER A 85 -6.35 1.19 -9.00
N PRO A 86 -7.09 2.31 -8.85
CA PRO A 86 -8.27 2.60 -9.67
C PRO A 86 -8.03 2.57 -11.17
N VAL A 87 -6.87 3.01 -11.63
CA VAL A 87 -6.51 2.96 -13.06
C VAL A 87 -6.46 1.51 -13.56
N TYR A 88 -5.79 0.63 -12.81
CA TYR A 88 -5.62 -0.77 -13.18
C TYR A 88 -6.94 -1.55 -13.07
N ALA A 89 -7.64 -1.41 -11.94
CA ALA A 89 -8.91 -2.10 -11.70
C ALA A 89 -9.98 -1.68 -12.73
N ALA A 90 -10.06 -0.40 -13.06
CA ALA A 90 -10.96 0.11 -14.09
C ALA A 90 -10.59 -0.35 -15.50
N ALA A 91 -9.29 -0.40 -15.86
CA ALA A 91 -8.86 -0.92 -17.16
C ALA A 91 -9.30 -2.38 -17.35
N SER A 92 -9.18 -3.19 -16.29
CA SER A 92 -9.65 -4.57 -16.28
C SER A 92 -11.18 -4.64 -16.36
N LEU A 93 -11.89 -3.96 -15.46
CA LEU A 93 -13.35 -4.05 -15.36
C LEU A 93 -14.07 -3.47 -16.59
N TRP A 94 -13.67 -2.28 -17.04
CA TRP A 94 -14.38 -1.52 -18.07
C TRP A 94 -13.97 -1.92 -19.49
N HIS A 95 -12.75 -2.41 -19.66
CA HIS A 95 -12.15 -2.61 -20.98
C HIS A 95 -11.50 -3.98 -21.16
N ASN A 96 -11.59 -4.88 -20.18
CA ASN A 96 -10.93 -6.18 -20.20
C ASN A 96 -9.43 -6.05 -20.56
N ASN A 97 -8.75 -5.06 -19.96
CA ASN A 97 -7.34 -4.72 -20.18
C ASN A 97 -6.97 -4.35 -21.64
N ARG A 98 -7.93 -4.10 -22.53
CA ARG A 98 -7.65 -3.73 -23.94
C ARG A 98 -7.10 -2.31 -24.10
N ARG A 99 -7.33 -1.43 -23.12
CA ARG A 99 -6.83 -0.05 -23.07
C ARG A 99 -6.83 0.47 -21.63
N PRO A 100 -6.01 1.47 -21.30
CA PRO A 100 -6.04 2.10 -19.98
C PRO A 100 -7.39 2.79 -19.74
N ALA A 101 -7.79 2.86 -18.47
CA ALA A 101 -8.91 3.70 -18.06
C ALA A 101 -8.53 5.18 -18.17
N ASP A 102 -9.48 6.00 -18.59
CA ASP A 102 -9.33 7.46 -18.65
C ASP A 102 -9.24 8.03 -17.22
N PRO A 103 -8.12 8.67 -16.82
CA PRO A 103 -7.97 9.24 -15.49
C PRO A 103 -9.03 10.28 -15.12
N ALA A 104 -9.64 10.96 -16.09
CA ALA A 104 -10.71 11.93 -15.84
C ALA A 104 -12.01 11.28 -15.36
N LYS A 105 -12.20 9.98 -15.64
CA LYS A 105 -13.38 9.19 -15.25
C LYS A 105 -13.20 8.43 -13.94
N LEU A 106 -11.99 8.46 -13.37
CA LEU A 106 -11.70 7.82 -12.10
C LEU A 106 -12.12 8.72 -10.93
N PRO A 107 -12.44 8.14 -9.75
CA PRO A 107 -12.69 8.91 -8.55
C PRO A 107 -11.52 9.86 -8.25
N LYS A 108 -11.84 11.02 -7.66
CA LYS A 108 -10.81 12.00 -7.25
C LYS A 108 -9.88 11.41 -6.18
N LEU A 109 -10.45 10.71 -5.19
CA LEU A 109 -9.69 9.93 -4.22
C LEU A 109 -9.26 8.60 -4.85
N ARG A 110 -8.06 8.58 -5.44
CA ARG A 110 -7.55 7.41 -6.18
C ARG A 110 -6.10 7.06 -5.89
N ALA A 111 -5.31 7.98 -5.34
CA ALA A 111 -3.95 7.67 -4.94
C ALA A 111 -3.98 6.91 -3.62
N PHE A 112 -3.19 5.84 -3.53
CA PHE A 112 -3.12 5.07 -2.29
C PHE A 112 -2.54 5.88 -1.12
N SER A 113 -1.68 6.87 -1.40
CA SER A 113 -1.19 7.85 -0.42
C SER A 113 -2.33 8.60 0.28
N ASP A 114 -3.31 9.07 -0.49
CA ASP A 114 -4.46 9.83 0.02
C ASP A 114 -5.40 8.92 0.82
N VAL A 115 -5.62 7.68 0.35
CA VAL A 115 -6.38 6.68 1.10
C VAL A 115 -5.69 6.38 2.43
N LEU A 116 -4.40 6.09 2.43
CA LEU A 116 -3.61 5.88 3.66
C LEU A 116 -3.70 7.08 4.59
N TRP A 117 -3.59 8.31 4.07
CA TRP A 117 -3.71 9.52 4.88
C TRP A 117 -5.07 9.63 5.57
N GLY A 118 -6.16 9.37 4.85
CA GLY A 118 -7.51 9.43 5.39
C GLY A 118 -7.71 8.48 6.58
N TYR A 119 -7.04 7.33 6.58
CA TYR A 119 -7.07 6.37 7.70
C TYR A 119 -5.97 6.63 8.74
N TRP A 120 -4.82 7.17 8.36
CA TRP A 120 -3.76 7.52 9.31
C TRP A 120 -4.12 8.70 10.19
N SER A 121 -4.66 9.76 9.61
CA SER A 121 -4.95 11.03 10.29
C SER A 121 -6.21 10.96 11.14
N ARG A 122 -7.21 10.19 10.68
CA ARG A 122 -8.48 10.03 11.38
C ARG A 122 -8.26 9.32 12.72
N ASP A 123 -8.80 9.93 13.77
CA ASP A 123 -8.75 9.47 15.16
C ASP A 123 -7.32 9.17 15.64
N ASN A 124 -6.33 9.90 15.11
CA ASN A 124 -4.94 9.79 15.49
C ASN A 124 -4.46 11.07 16.16
N PRO A 125 -4.34 11.10 17.50
CA PRO A 125 -3.89 12.29 18.21
C PRO A 125 -2.41 12.62 17.97
N ASP A 126 -1.61 11.66 17.46
CA ASP A 126 -0.19 11.84 17.16
C ASP A 126 0.14 11.43 15.73
N VAL A 127 -0.36 12.20 14.77
CA VAL A 127 -0.08 11.99 13.35
C VAL A 127 1.42 12.07 13.02
N LYS A 128 2.21 12.78 13.84
CA LYS A 128 3.67 12.95 13.66
C LYS A 128 4.46 11.70 14.02
N ASN A 129 3.85 10.72 14.68
CA ASN A 129 4.45 9.44 15.02
C ASN A 129 4.63 8.49 13.82
N VAL A 130 4.48 8.94 12.57
CA VAL A 130 4.86 8.09 11.43
C VAL A 130 6.37 7.86 11.39
N LYS A 131 6.77 6.58 11.34
CA LYS A 131 8.16 6.11 11.44
C LYS A 131 8.51 5.06 10.40
N LEU A 132 7.58 4.15 10.09
CA LEU A 132 7.84 2.96 9.27
C LEU A 132 6.75 2.75 8.23
N PHE A 133 7.16 2.32 7.05
CA PHE A 133 6.28 1.92 5.96
C PHE A 133 6.65 0.52 5.49
N PHE A 134 5.65 -0.32 5.30
CA PHE A 134 5.82 -1.69 4.82
C PHE A 134 5.01 -1.87 3.54
N MET A 135 5.63 -2.44 2.52
CA MET A 135 4.94 -2.95 1.34
C MET A 135 5.19 -4.44 1.25
N MET A 136 4.13 -5.23 1.28
CA MET A 136 4.18 -6.70 1.27
C MET A 136 3.49 -7.24 0.02
N GLY A 137 3.83 -8.47 -0.39
CA GLY A 137 3.18 -9.13 -1.53
C GLY A 137 3.35 -8.38 -2.86
N ILE A 138 4.53 -7.81 -3.11
CA ILE A 138 4.79 -6.96 -4.28
C ILE A 138 4.70 -7.76 -5.58
N SER A 139 3.63 -7.54 -6.35
CA SER A 139 3.41 -8.14 -7.68
C SER A 139 3.72 -7.18 -8.84
N ASN A 140 4.03 -5.90 -8.55
CA ASN A 140 4.30 -4.91 -9.59
C ASN A 140 5.66 -5.16 -10.27
N ASP A 141 5.63 -5.55 -11.55
CA ASP A 141 6.81 -5.91 -12.34
C ASP A 141 7.88 -4.82 -12.37
N GLN A 142 7.48 -3.55 -12.48
CA GLN A 142 8.43 -2.43 -12.48
C GLN A 142 9.16 -2.30 -11.14
N THR A 143 8.45 -2.49 -10.02
CA THR A 143 9.07 -2.49 -8.69
C THR A 143 10.00 -3.69 -8.53
N ASN A 144 9.57 -4.88 -8.95
CA ASN A 144 10.38 -6.10 -8.88
C ASN A 144 11.65 -6.00 -9.73
N LEU A 145 11.56 -5.40 -10.92
CA LEU A 145 12.71 -5.12 -11.76
C LEU A 145 13.70 -4.17 -11.07
N LEU A 146 13.21 -3.08 -10.47
CA LEU A 146 14.06 -2.13 -9.74
C LEU A 146 14.74 -2.80 -8.53
N VAL A 147 14.01 -3.64 -7.78
CA VAL A 147 14.59 -4.42 -6.68
C VAL A 147 15.70 -5.34 -7.19
N ALA A 148 15.48 -6.07 -8.28
CA ALA A 148 16.48 -6.95 -8.87
C ALA A 148 17.73 -6.17 -9.34
N THR A 149 17.54 -5.02 -10.01
CA THR A 149 18.64 -4.14 -10.43
C THR A 149 19.44 -3.64 -9.24
N CYS A 150 18.78 -3.18 -8.17
CA CYS A 150 19.45 -2.68 -6.97
C CYS A 150 20.27 -3.77 -6.26
N LEU A 151 19.71 -4.98 -6.15
CA LEU A 151 20.41 -6.14 -5.58
C LEU A 151 21.63 -6.51 -6.42
N HIS A 152 21.48 -6.59 -7.75
CA HIS A 152 22.57 -6.87 -8.67
C HIS A 152 23.71 -5.85 -8.55
N ASN A 153 23.39 -4.55 -8.55
CA ASN A 153 24.39 -3.49 -8.42
C ASN A 153 25.13 -3.55 -7.07
N LYS A 154 24.40 -3.90 -6.00
CA LYS A 154 24.98 -4.10 -4.66
C LYS A 154 25.73 -5.43 -4.51
N LYS A 155 25.72 -6.30 -5.52
CA LYS A 155 26.26 -7.67 -5.49
C LYS A 155 25.66 -8.50 -4.35
N GLU A 156 24.38 -8.28 -4.10
CA GLU A 156 23.59 -8.98 -3.08
C GLU A 156 22.50 -9.82 -3.75
N THR A 157 22.02 -10.83 -3.01
CA THR A 157 20.87 -11.62 -3.41
C THR A 157 19.69 -11.33 -2.49
N LEU A 158 18.47 -11.60 -2.96
CA LEU A 158 17.28 -11.47 -2.13
C LEU A 158 17.33 -12.51 -1.01
N LYS A 159 17.24 -12.04 0.23
CA LYS A 159 17.34 -12.84 1.46
C LYS A 159 16.09 -12.66 2.31
N GLU A 160 15.86 -13.61 3.21
CA GLU A 160 14.88 -13.43 4.28
C GLU A 160 15.27 -12.29 5.22
N TRP A 161 14.37 -11.87 6.10
CA TRP A 161 14.66 -10.87 7.13
C TRP A 161 15.97 -11.23 7.87
N PRO A 162 16.94 -10.31 8.04
CA PRO A 162 16.85 -8.85 7.91
C PRO A 162 17.02 -8.27 6.49
N GLY A 163 17.17 -9.11 5.47
CA GLY A 163 17.20 -8.69 4.07
C GLY A 163 18.40 -7.85 3.69
N VAL A 164 18.22 -7.02 2.67
CA VAL A 164 19.24 -6.10 2.14
C VAL A 164 18.74 -4.68 2.30
N THR A 165 19.53 -3.85 2.99
CA THR A 165 19.18 -2.45 3.25
C THR A 165 19.93 -1.52 2.32
N PHE A 166 19.23 -0.55 1.74
CA PHE A 166 19.76 0.51 0.88
C PHE A 166 19.56 1.86 1.59
N ASP A 167 20.59 2.70 1.58
CA ASP A 167 20.47 4.08 2.05
C ASP A 167 19.82 4.91 0.95
N THR A 168 18.85 5.76 1.28
CA THR A 168 18.19 6.62 0.30
C THR A 168 19.07 7.74 -0.22
N SER A 169 20.32 7.86 0.25
CA SER A 169 21.35 8.70 -0.39
C SER A 169 22.06 8.02 -1.55
N SER A 170 21.84 6.72 -1.81
CA SER A 170 22.42 5.98 -2.94
C SER A 170 21.49 5.97 -4.15
N ASP A 171 22.04 5.69 -5.33
CA ASP A 171 21.25 5.56 -6.56
C ASP A 171 20.20 4.44 -6.45
N GLU A 172 20.56 3.31 -5.83
CA GLU A 172 19.62 2.22 -5.55
C GLU A 172 18.52 2.65 -4.58
N GLY A 173 18.87 3.37 -3.53
CA GLY A 173 17.89 3.91 -2.58
C GLY A 173 16.92 4.87 -3.24
N HIS A 174 17.41 5.77 -4.11
CA HIS A 174 16.56 6.65 -4.92
C HIS A 174 15.65 5.86 -5.88
N ALA A 175 16.19 4.85 -6.56
CA ALA A 175 15.43 4.00 -7.47
C ALA A 175 14.29 3.26 -6.75
N LEU A 176 14.56 2.72 -5.55
CA LEU A 176 13.54 2.05 -4.73
C LEU A 176 12.50 3.04 -4.19
N LEU A 177 12.90 4.23 -3.75
CA LEU A 177 11.99 5.28 -3.30
C LEU A 177 11.10 5.80 -4.44
N GLY A 178 11.64 5.90 -5.65
CA GLY A 178 10.92 6.30 -6.87
C GLY A 178 10.12 5.19 -7.55
N SER A 179 10.20 3.95 -7.07
CA SER A 179 9.41 2.83 -7.59
C SER A 179 7.91 3.08 -7.41
N PRO A 180 7.02 2.45 -8.20
CA PRO A 180 5.57 2.59 -8.02
C PRO A 180 5.09 2.40 -6.57
N ASN A 181 5.70 1.45 -5.84
CA ASN A 181 5.37 1.19 -4.44
C ASN A 181 6.03 2.18 -3.46
N GLY A 182 7.29 2.55 -3.68
CA GLY A 182 7.98 3.55 -2.85
C GLY A 182 7.34 4.93 -2.96
N ALA A 183 6.89 5.29 -4.16
CA ALA A 183 6.28 6.58 -4.46
C ALA A 183 5.02 6.83 -3.62
N ALA A 184 4.21 5.79 -3.33
CA ALA A 184 3.03 5.94 -2.49
C ALA A 184 3.35 6.52 -1.11
N PHE A 185 4.45 6.09 -0.49
CA PHE A 185 4.89 6.61 0.82
C PHE A 185 5.59 7.97 0.70
N ALA A 186 6.34 8.19 -0.40
CA ALA A 186 6.93 9.49 -0.68
C ALA A 186 5.85 10.57 -0.84
N TYR A 187 4.78 10.30 -1.60
CA TYR A 187 3.64 11.19 -1.76
C TYR A 187 2.92 11.43 -0.43
N PHE A 188 2.68 10.37 0.36
CA PHE A 188 2.10 10.50 1.71
C PHE A 188 2.89 11.50 2.58
N LEU A 189 4.22 11.39 2.65
CA LEU A 189 5.02 12.33 3.43
C LEU A 189 5.05 13.74 2.81
N MET A 190 5.10 13.81 1.47
CA MET A 190 5.26 15.08 0.76
C MET A 190 4.00 15.95 0.79
N GLN A 191 2.82 15.33 0.69
CA GLN A 191 1.53 16.02 0.65
C GLN A 191 1.07 16.50 2.05
N HIS A 192 1.58 15.89 3.13
CA HIS A 192 1.16 16.15 4.51
C HIS A 192 2.29 16.71 5.39
N LYS A 193 3.17 17.53 4.81
CA LYS A 193 4.32 18.13 5.52
C LYS A 193 3.90 19.06 6.66
N GLU A 194 2.74 19.72 6.54
CA GLU A 194 2.24 20.64 7.57
C GLU A 194 1.90 19.88 8.86
N GLU A 195 1.28 18.72 8.71
CA GLU A 195 0.83 17.88 9.80
C GLU A 195 1.96 17.00 10.36
N LEU A 196 2.76 16.40 9.47
CA LEU A 196 3.81 15.43 9.81
C LEU A 196 5.14 16.10 10.21
N GLY A 197 5.32 17.36 9.82
CA GLY A 197 6.63 18.02 9.78
C GLY A 197 7.52 17.48 8.64
N ARG A 198 8.80 17.84 8.69
CA ARG A 198 9.80 17.39 7.69
C ARG A 198 10.26 15.98 8.03
N LYS A 199 9.62 14.99 7.42
CA LYS A 199 10.02 13.58 7.48
C LYS A 199 10.69 13.16 6.18
N THR A 200 11.65 12.25 6.28
CA THR A 200 12.36 11.68 5.14
C THR A 200 12.55 10.19 5.40
N ILE A 201 12.29 9.37 4.38
CA ILE A 201 12.66 7.95 4.40
C ILE A 201 14.16 7.90 4.20
N THR A 202 14.90 7.31 5.14
CA THR A 202 16.38 7.26 5.11
C THR A 202 16.91 5.93 4.62
N LYS A 203 16.12 4.87 4.73
CA LYS A 203 16.52 3.50 4.37
C LYS A 203 15.35 2.74 3.77
N VAL A 204 15.67 1.86 2.82
CA VAL A 204 14.74 0.88 2.26
C VAL A 204 15.34 -0.50 2.47
N THR A 205 14.60 -1.40 3.12
CA THR A 205 15.02 -2.79 3.33
C THR A 205 14.13 -3.71 2.50
N VAL A 206 14.75 -4.52 1.64
CA VAL A 206 14.07 -5.54 0.84
C VAL A 206 14.37 -6.92 1.40
N PHE A 207 13.34 -7.75 1.54
CA PHE A 207 13.45 -9.12 2.01
C PHE A 207 12.34 -9.99 1.42
N ARG A 208 12.57 -11.31 1.37
CA ARG A 208 11.56 -12.30 0.98
C ARG A 208 10.97 -13.01 2.19
N ALA A 209 9.83 -13.66 1.98
CA ALA A 209 9.30 -14.66 2.89
C ALA A 209 10.25 -15.86 3.00
N GLU A 210 10.11 -16.60 4.09
CA GLU A 210 10.73 -17.91 4.26
C GLU A 210 10.27 -18.82 3.13
N THR A 211 11.21 -19.53 2.51
CA THR A 211 10.87 -20.61 1.59
C THR A 211 10.82 -21.90 2.38
N ASP A 212 9.74 -22.67 2.29
CA ASP A 212 9.62 -24.01 2.91
C ASP A 212 10.56 -25.05 2.26
N ASP A 213 11.48 -24.62 1.40
CA ASP A 213 12.41 -25.48 0.67
C ASP A 213 13.75 -25.63 1.43
N GLU A 214 13.77 -26.57 2.37
CA GLU A 214 14.89 -27.51 2.62
C GLU A 214 14.35 -28.94 2.78
#